data_AF-A0A4Y9URS8-F1
#
_entry.id   AF-A0A4Y9URS8-F1
#
_cell.length_a   1.000
_cell.length_b   1.000
_cell.length_c   1.000
_cell.angle_alpha   90.00
_cell.angle_beta   90.00
_cell.angle_gamma   90.00
#
_symmetry.space_group_name_H-M   'P 1'
#
loop_
_entity.id
_entity.type
_entity.pdbx_description
1 polymer ?
#
loop_
_entity_poly.entity_id
_entity_poly.type
_entity_poly.pdbx_seq_one_letter_code
_entity_poly.pdbx_strand_id
1 'polypeptide(L)'
;MLTLAGLVGSFFNIQLSQWLRDLVALAQKVKLNKAQGNENQQKAIVECKIELEKLANIQSYVINGLVLAFVVFVLVNGLCMIQAAAADPLYPHVHLALWVFLLFFIGVSLWLSFDGWRIAKDIRTTLAPKS
;
A
#
# COMPACT_ATOMS: atom_id res chain seq x y z
N MET A 1 -10.41 -19.94 7.50
CA MET A 1 -9.18 -19.17 7.81
C MET A 1 -8.49 -18.69 6.53
N LEU A 2 -7.99 -19.61 5.68
CA LEU A 2 -7.30 -19.30 4.42
C LEU A 2 -8.10 -18.42 3.42
N THR A 3 -9.38 -18.72 3.21
CA THR A 3 -10.26 -17.93 2.32
C THR A 3 -10.47 -16.50 2.82
N LEU A 4 -10.56 -16.32 4.13
CA LEU A 4 -10.75 -15.01 4.76
C LEU A 4 -9.46 -14.18 4.67
N ALA A 5 -8.29 -14.81 4.88
CA ALA A 5 -6.99 -14.18 4.64
C ALA A 5 -6.80 -13.80 3.16
N GLY A 6 -7.21 -14.67 2.23
CA GLY A 6 -7.16 -14.40 0.79
C GLY A 6 -8.06 -13.23 0.37
N LEU A 7 -9.27 -13.16 0.91
CA LEU A 7 -10.20 -12.05 0.68
C LEU A 7 -9.64 -10.73 1.24
N VAL A 8 -9.24 -10.72 2.52
CA VAL A 8 -8.70 -9.51 3.17
C VAL A 8 -7.42 -9.04 2.47
N GLY A 9 -6.52 -9.95 2.10
CA GLY A 9 -5.32 -9.61 1.34
C GLY A 9 -5.64 -9.04 -0.04
N SER A 10 -6.62 -9.60 -0.74
CA SER A 10 -7.05 -9.08 -2.05
C SER A 10 -7.65 -7.67 -1.93
N PHE A 11 -8.53 -7.44 -0.95
CA PHE A 11 -9.07 -6.11 -0.68
C PHE A 11 -7.98 -5.10 -0.33
N PHE A 12 -7.00 -5.51 0.47
CA PHE A 12 -5.87 -4.68 0.83
C PHE A 12 -5.03 -4.28 -0.39
N ASN A 13 -4.72 -5.23 -1.28
CA ASN A 13 -3.99 -4.94 -2.51
C ASN A 13 -4.76 -4.00 -3.44
N ILE A 14 -6.09 -4.17 -3.53
CA ILE A 14 -6.94 -3.24 -4.31
C ILE A 14 -6.90 -1.84 -3.69
N GLN A 15 -7.04 -1.73 -2.37
CA GLN A 15 -7.00 -0.46 -1.66
C GLN A 15 -5.64 0.25 -1.81
N LEU A 16 -4.53 -0.48 -1.69
CA LEU A 16 -3.18 0.04 -1.95
C LEU A 16 -3.02 0.52 -3.39
N SER A 17 -3.54 -0.24 -4.35
CA SER A 17 -3.47 0.11 -5.78
C SER A 17 -4.29 1.37 -6.09
N GLN A 18 -5.44 1.55 -5.44
CA GLN A 18 -6.25 2.77 -5.53
C GLN A 18 -5.51 3.95 -4.92
N TRP A 19 -4.98 3.79 -3.71
CA TRP A 19 -4.20 4.83 -3.03
C TRP A 19 -2.99 5.30 -3.85
N LEU A 20 -2.24 4.36 -4.44
CA LEU A 20 -1.10 4.68 -5.31
C LEU A 20 -1.55 5.46 -6.57
N ARG A 21 -2.64 5.02 -7.20
CA ARG A 21 -3.21 5.69 -8.37
C ARG A 21 -3.59 7.14 -8.06
N ASP A 22 -4.22 7.37 -6.93
CA ASP A 22 -4.63 8.71 -6.52
C ASP A 22 -3.42 9.60 -6.20
N LEU A 23 -2.37 9.05 -5.59
CA LEU A 23 -1.10 9.76 -5.38
C LEU A 23 -0.41 10.13 -6.70
N VAL A 24 -0.39 9.23 -7.68
CA VAL A 24 0.17 9.50 -9.02
C VAL A 24 -0.64 10.56 -9.74
N ALA A 25 -1.98 10.50 -9.67
CA ALA A 25 -2.86 11.51 -10.25
C ALA A 25 -2.61 12.89 -9.62
N LEU A 26 -2.43 12.96 -8.30
CA LEU A 26 -2.07 14.18 -7.59
C LEU A 26 -0.69 14.71 -8.02
N ALA A 27 0.31 13.84 -8.16
CA ALA A 27 1.64 14.21 -8.65
C ALA A 27 1.58 14.84 -10.06
N GLN A 28 0.78 14.27 -10.95
CA GLN A 28 0.58 14.80 -12.31
C GLN A 28 -0.11 16.17 -12.28
N LYS A 29 -1.15 16.36 -11.44
CA LYS A 29 -1.79 17.67 -11.24
C LYS A 29 -0.78 18.72 -10.74
N VAL A 30 0.05 18.37 -9.77
CA VAL A 30 1.10 19.26 -9.24
C VAL A 30 2.11 19.64 -10.33
N LYS A 31 2.53 18.68 -11.15
CA LYS A 31 3.48 18.91 -12.25
C LYS A 31 2.90 19.84 -13.33
N LEU A 32 1.63 19.65 -13.71
CA LEU A 32 0.94 20.50 -14.69
C LEU A 32 0.74 21.92 -14.17
N ASN A 33 0.31 22.05 -12.91
CA ASN A 33 0.19 23.36 -12.28
C ASN A 33 1.55 24.05 -12.20
N LYS A 34 2.63 23.39 -11.80
CA LYS A 34 3.96 24.02 -11.75
C LYS A 34 4.43 24.59 -13.11
N ALA A 35 3.96 24.04 -14.24
CA ALA A 35 4.36 24.48 -15.57
C ALA A 35 3.63 25.74 -16.09
N GLN A 36 2.48 26.14 -15.52
CA GLN A 36 1.58 27.14 -16.12
C GLN A 36 1.49 28.53 -15.43
N GLY A 37 2.22 28.80 -14.34
CA GLY A 37 2.56 30.15 -13.86
C GLY A 37 1.46 31.19 -13.55
N ASN A 38 0.18 30.82 -13.33
CA ASN A 38 -0.94 31.78 -13.14
C ASN A 38 -1.43 31.94 -11.68
N GLU A 39 -2.11 33.05 -11.34
CA GLU A 39 -2.63 33.37 -9.98
C GLU A 39 -3.64 32.32 -9.43
N ASN A 40 -4.39 31.64 -10.30
CA ASN A 40 -5.25 30.51 -9.91
C ASN A 40 -4.46 29.32 -9.32
N GLN A 41 -3.13 29.32 -9.46
CA GLN A 41 -2.27 28.23 -8.95
C GLN A 41 -1.99 28.31 -7.47
N GLN A 42 -2.00 29.49 -6.83
CA GLN A 42 -1.79 29.53 -5.38
C GLN A 42 -2.90 28.76 -4.65
N LYS A 43 -4.16 28.89 -5.12
CA LYS A 43 -5.28 28.09 -4.62
C LYS A 43 -5.11 26.60 -4.96
N ALA A 44 -4.75 26.27 -6.19
CA ALA A 44 -4.55 24.87 -6.61
C ALA A 44 -3.37 24.17 -5.89
N ILE A 45 -2.32 24.91 -5.52
CA ILE A 45 -1.16 24.43 -4.75
C ILE A 45 -1.57 24.16 -3.30
N VAL A 46 -2.41 25.02 -2.70
CA VAL A 46 -2.95 24.82 -1.35
C VAL A 46 -3.90 23.63 -1.32
N GLU A 47 -4.80 23.50 -2.30
CA GLU A 47 -5.67 22.33 -2.45
C GLU A 47 -4.85 21.04 -2.62
N CYS A 48 -3.81 21.05 -3.47
CA CYS A 48 -2.91 19.89 -3.61
C CYS A 48 -2.16 19.56 -2.32
N LYS A 49 -1.81 20.54 -1.48
CA LYS A 49 -1.20 20.29 -0.16
C LYS A 49 -2.18 19.62 0.80
N ILE A 50 -3.44 20.07 0.82
CA ILE A 50 -4.49 19.49 1.68
C ILE A 50 -4.82 18.06 1.20
N GLU A 51 -4.94 17.85 -0.11
CA GLU A 51 -5.13 16.51 -0.68
C GLU A 51 -3.93 15.61 -0.36
N LEU A 52 -2.69 16.10 -0.47
CA LEU A 52 -1.51 15.34 -0.07
C LEU A 52 -1.51 14.99 1.41
N GLU A 53 -1.83 15.92 2.30
CA GLU A 53 -1.94 15.62 3.74
C GLU A 53 -3.03 14.59 4.05
N LYS A 54 -4.13 14.63 3.30
CA LYS A 54 -5.20 13.63 3.43
C LYS A 54 -4.76 12.25 2.94
N LEU A 55 -4.08 12.16 1.79
CA LEU A 55 -3.63 10.90 1.19
C LEU A 55 -2.39 10.32 1.89
N ALA A 56 -1.42 11.16 2.24
CA ALA A 56 -0.17 10.78 2.91
C ALA A 56 -0.24 10.96 4.43
N ASN A 57 -1.45 10.95 5.00
CA ASN A 57 -1.62 10.98 6.45
C ASN A 57 -0.92 9.76 7.08
N ILE A 58 -0.24 9.97 8.21
CA ILE A 58 0.35 8.91 9.04
C ILE A 58 -0.68 7.82 9.35
N GLN A 59 -1.96 8.19 9.54
CA GLN A 59 -3.03 7.24 9.76
C GLN A 59 -3.19 6.21 8.62
N SER A 60 -3.06 6.61 7.36
CA SER A 60 -3.14 5.69 6.21
C SER A 60 -2.00 4.67 6.24
N TYR A 61 -0.79 5.10 6.60
CA TYR A 61 0.36 4.20 6.76
C TYR A 61 0.20 3.25 7.95
N VAL A 62 -0.33 3.74 9.08
CA VAL A 62 -0.58 2.93 10.27
C VAL A 62 -1.64 1.87 10.00
N ILE A 63 -2.76 2.24 9.36
CA ILE A 63 -3.83 1.29 8.99
C ILE A 63 -3.29 0.26 8.01
N ASN A 64 -2.53 0.69 6.98
CA ASN A 64 -1.93 -0.25 6.03
C ASN A 64 -0.96 -1.22 6.72
N GLY A 65 -0.16 -0.73 7.67
CA GLY A 65 0.73 -1.57 8.48
C GLY A 65 -0.03 -2.56 9.36
N LEU A 66 -1.11 -2.12 10.01
CA LEU A 66 -1.96 -2.98 10.85
C LEU A 66 -2.65 -4.07 10.03
N VAL A 67 -3.21 -3.73 8.87
CA VAL A 67 -3.86 -4.71 7.97
C VAL A 67 -2.84 -5.70 7.43
N LEU A 68 -1.65 -5.23 7.02
CA LEU A 68 -0.56 -6.11 6.59
C LEU A 68 -0.16 -7.07 7.72
N ALA A 69 0.05 -6.56 8.93
CA ALA A 69 0.40 -7.37 10.09
C ALA A 69 -0.68 -8.41 10.42
N PHE A 70 -1.96 -8.03 10.32
CA PHE A 70 -3.08 -8.94 10.54
C PHE A 70 -3.13 -10.05 9.49
N VAL A 71 -2.98 -9.73 8.20
CA VAL A 71 -2.96 -10.74 7.13
C VAL A 71 -1.79 -11.70 7.31
N VAL A 72 -0.59 -11.18 7.62
CA VAL A 72 0.59 -12.01 7.91
C VAL A 72 0.32 -12.92 9.12
N PHE A 73 -0.28 -12.39 10.19
CA PHE A 73 -0.62 -13.18 11.38
C PHE A 73 -1.58 -14.32 11.05
N VAL A 74 -2.65 -14.08 10.26
CA VAL A 74 -3.59 -15.14 9.88
C VAL A 74 -2.92 -16.20 9.00
N LEU A 75 -2.04 -15.79 8.08
CA LEU A 75 -1.32 -16.73 7.21
C LEU A 75 -0.32 -17.59 8.00
N VAL A 76 0.41 -17.00 8.94
CA VAL A 76 1.31 -17.74 9.85
C VAL A 76 0.53 -18.72 10.71
N ASN A 77 -0.62 -18.33 11.25
CA ASN A 77 -1.52 -19.26 11.95
C ASN A 77 -1.99 -20.40 11.03
N GLY A 78 -2.29 -20.10 9.77
CA GLY A 78 -2.61 -21.12 8.75
C GLY A 78 -1.47 -22.12 8.54
N LEU A 79 -0.22 -21.66 8.50
CA LEU A 79 0.97 -22.52 8.42
C LEU A 79 1.11 -23.41 9.67
N CYS A 80 0.93 -22.85 10.88
CA CYS A 80 0.97 -23.62 12.12
C CYS A 80 -0.14 -24.68 12.20
N MET A 81 -1.35 -24.37 11.72
CA MET A 81 -2.43 -25.37 11.67
C MET A 81 -2.13 -26.50 10.70
N ILE A 82 -1.54 -26.20 9.54
CA ILE A 82 -1.17 -27.21 8.55
C ILE A 82 -0.06 -28.13 9.08
N GLN A 83 0.88 -27.62 9.88
CA GLN A 83 1.90 -28.43 10.55
C GLN A 83 1.31 -29.53 11.45
N ALA A 84 0.15 -29.29 12.07
CA ALA A 84 -0.53 -30.31 12.88
C ALA A 84 -1.13 -31.45 12.02
N ALA A 85 -1.32 -31.23 10.72
CA ALA A 85 -1.80 -32.22 9.75
C ALA A 85 -0.67 -32.81 8.88
N ALA A 86 0.58 -32.81 9.38
CA ALA A 86 1.77 -33.23 8.63
C ALA A 86 1.76 -34.70 8.14
N ALA A 87 0.82 -35.53 8.59
CA ALA A 87 0.66 -36.90 8.13
C ALA A 87 0.00 -37.01 6.74
N ASP A 88 -0.61 -35.92 6.23
CA ASP A 88 -1.30 -35.95 4.94
C ASP A 88 -0.33 -35.86 3.74
N PRO A 89 -0.52 -36.66 2.67
CA PRO A 89 0.31 -36.61 1.46
C PRO A 89 0.26 -35.25 0.73
N LEU A 90 -0.79 -34.47 0.96
CA LEU A 90 -0.97 -33.14 0.38
C LEU A 90 -0.13 -32.06 1.07
N TYR A 91 0.34 -32.33 2.30
CA TYR A 91 1.05 -31.38 3.16
C TYR A 91 2.16 -30.57 2.44
N PRO A 92 3.13 -31.17 1.72
CA PRO A 92 4.23 -30.41 1.13
C PRO A 92 3.76 -29.45 0.03
N HIS A 93 2.73 -29.83 -0.74
CA HIS A 93 2.20 -28.98 -1.81
C HIS A 93 1.45 -27.78 -1.24
N VAL A 94 0.62 -28.00 -0.22
CA VAL A 94 -0.15 -26.93 0.43
C VAL A 94 0.79 -25.99 1.20
N HIS A 95 1.78 -26.53 1.91
CA HIS A 95 2.78 -25.75 2.64
C HIS A 95 3.58 -24.85 1.70
N LEU A 96 4.04 -25.38 0.56
CA LEU A 96 4.81 -24.61 -0.43
C LEU A 96 3.96 -23.51 -1.08
N ALA A 97 2.71 -23.82 -1.47
CA ALA A 97 1.80 -22.84 -2.05
C ALA A 97 1.51 -21.67 -1.10
N LEU A 98 1.30 -21.96 0.19
CA LEU A 98 1.11 -20.96 1.23
C LEU A 98 2.35 -20.08 1.44
N TRP A 99 3.54 -20.67 1.42
CA TRP A 99 4.80 -19.95 1.58
C TRP A 99 5.07 -19.00 0.42
N VAL A 100 4.87 -19.47 -0.81
CA VAL A 100 5.01 -18.65 -2.02
C VAL A 100 4.00 -17.51 -2.00
N PHE A 101 2.74 -17.79 -1.63
CA PHE A 101 1.71 -16.77 -1.49
C PHE A 101 2.08 -15.71 -0.45
N LEU A 102 2.59 -16.12 0.72
CA LEU A 102 3.01 -15.22 1.79
C LEU A 102 4.15 -14.30 1.32
N LEU A 103 5.19 -14.85 0.72
CA LEU A 103 6.33 -14.08 0.21
C LEU A 103 5.89 -13.08 -0.87
N PHE A 104 5.07 -13.53 -1.82
CA PHE A 104 4.56 -12.68 -2.88
C PHE A 104 3.70 -11.55 -2.30
N PHE A 105 2.81 -11.87 -1.37
CA PHE A 105 1.91 -10.89 -0.74
C PHE A 105 2.68 -9.82 0.04
N ILE A 106 3.64 -10.22 0.88
CA ILE A 106 4.49 -9.31 1.63
C ILE A 106 5.34 -8.46 0.68
N GLY A 107 5.95 -9.10 -0.32
CA GLY A 107 6.80 -8.42 -1.31
C GLY A 107 6.06 -7.32 -2.06
N VAL A 108 4.88 -7.64 -2.61
CA VAL A 108 4.04 -6.68 -3.33
C VAL A 108 3.53 -5.57 -2.40
N SER A 109 3.10 -5.92 -1.18
CA SER A 109 2.60 -4.94 -0.20
C SER A 109 3.68 -3.94 0.22
N LEU A 110 4.90 -4.43 0.49
CA LEU A 110 6.04 -3.58 0.84
C LEU A 110 6.46 -2.72 -0.36
N TRP A 111 6.51 -3.29 -1.56
CA TRP A 111 6.83 -2.55 -2.78
C TRP A 111 5.85 -1.39 -3.01
N LEU A 112 4.54 -1.67 -2.98
CA LEU A 112 3.49 -0.66 -3.18
C LEU A 112 3.54 0.44 -2.10
N SER A 113 3.74 0.05 -0.84
CA SER A 113 3.85 0.99 0.28
C SER A 113 5.08 1.89 0.14
N PHE A 114 6.21 1.32 -0.28
CA PHE A 114 7.45 2.06 -0.49
C PHE A 114 7.36 3.01 -1.67
N ASP A 115 6.79 2.58 -2.80
CA ASP A 115 6.60 3.41 -3.99
C ASP A 115 5.67 4.60 -3.70
N GLY A 116 4.55 4.35 -3.01
CA GLY A 116 3.66 5.42 -2.57
C GLY A 116 4.31 6.39 -1.58
N TRP A 117 5.16 5.90 -0.67
CA TRP A 117 5.96 6.77 0.21
C TRP A 117 6.95 7.62 -0.57
N ARG A 118 7.63 7.06 -1.57
CA ARG A 118 8.57 7.78 -2.43
C ARG A 118 7.86 8.87 -3.23
N ILE A 119 6.71 8.57 -3.84
CA ILE A 119 5.91 9.55 -4.58
C ILE A 119 5.42 10.66 -3.66
N ALA A 120 4.88 10.32 -2.49
CA ALA A 120 4.43 11.31 -1.51
C ALA A 120 5.58 12.25 -1.08
N LYS A 121 6.79 11.69 -0.87
CA LYS A 121 7.99 12.48 -0.54
C LYS A 121 8.39 13.41 -1.69
N ASP A 122 8.36 12.94 -2.93
CA ASP A 122 8.71 13.72 -4.13
C ASP A 122 7.76 14.91 -4.36
N ILE A 123 6.44 14.69 -4.16
CA ILE A 123 5.46 15.78 -4.21
C ILE A 123 5.70 16.77 -3.06
N ARG A 124 6.00 16.28 -1.84
CA ARG A 124 6.28 17.14 -0.68
C ARG A 124 7.51 18.02 -0.90
N THR A 125 8.57 17.48 -1.51
CA THR A 125 9.76 18.27 -1.90
C THR A 125 9.47 19.23 -3.04
N THR A 126 8.55 18.90 -3.95
CA THR A 126 8.15 19.78 -5.05
C THR A 126 7.28 20.95 -4.58
N LEU A 127 6.47 20.74 -3.54
CA LEU A 127 5.57 21.73 -2.93
C LEU A 127 6.20 22.50 -1.75
N ALA A 128 7.36 22.08 -1.25
CA ALA A 128 8.12 22.82 -0.26
C ALA A 128 8.78 24.03 -0.96
N PRO A 129 8.52 25.27 -0.51
CA PRO A 129 9.20 26.44 -1.07
C PRO A 129 10.71 26.28 -0.84
N LYS A 130 11.52 26.55 -1.88
CA LYS A 130 12.93 26.86 -1.68
C LYS A 130 12.97 28.10 -0.78
N SER A 131 13.38 27.90 0.47
CA SER A 131 13.80 28.99 1.37
C SER A 131 15.02 29.68 0.78
#